data_AF-A0A928Z048-F1
#
_entry.id   AF-A0A928Z048-F1
#
_cell.length_a   1.000
_cell.length_b   1.000
_cell.length_c   1.000
_cell.angle_alpha   90.00
_cell.angle_beta   90.00
_cell.angle_gamma   90.00
#
_symmetry.space_group_name_H-M   'P 1'
#
loop_
_entity.id
_entity.type
_entity.pdbx_description
1 polymer ?
#
loop_
_entity_poly.entity_id
_entity_poly.type
_entity_poly.pdbx_seq_one_letter_code
_entity_poly.pdbx_strand_id
1 'polypeptide(L)'
;LLEKPEDGQIKLFLVVQALKVRNQFKSVFLSGEYLPLEATGKFKDHIIAFARKDGDQMVVTIAPRFFTRIVQPDQLPLGEIWGDTAIELPASGWKDAIAETEHTGNTIALKDVLKNFPVALLTH
;
A
#
# COMPACT_ATOMS: atom_id res chain seq x y z
N LEU A 1 4.79 -15.88 6.73
CA LEU A 1 3.83 -14.85 7.16
C LEU A 1 2.46 -15.03 6.52
N LEU A 2 2.37 -15.25 5.20
CA LEU A 2 1.07 -15.32 4.50
C LEU A 2 0.40 -16.71 4.48
N GLU A 3 1.14 -17.77 4.80
CA GLU A 3 0.62 -19.15 4.72
C GLU A 3 -0.41 -19.50 5.80
N LYS A 4 -0.37 -18.82 6.95
CA LYS A 4 -1.25 -19.06 8.11
C LYS A 4 -1.68 -17.74 8.76
N PRO A 5 -2.45 -16.89 8.07
CA PRO A 5 -2.81 -15.56 8.57
C PRO A 5 -3.56 -15.60 9.91
N GLU A 6 -4.22 -16.71 10.23
CA GLU A 6 -4.93 -16.96 11.49
C GLU A 6 -4.04 -17.00 12.72
N ASP A 7 -2.73 -17.23 12.56
CA ASP A 7 -1.77 -17.22 13.67
C ASP A 7 -1.43 -15.81 14.18
N GLY A 8 -1.93 -14.77 13.50
CA GLY A 8 -1.79 -13.37 13.87
C GLY A 8 -0.41 -12.76 13.57
N GLN A 9 0.59 -13.52 13.13
CA GLN A 9 1.94 -13.02 12.87
C GLN A 9 1.95 -11.99 11.74
N ILE A 10 1.12 -12.18 10.71
CA ILE A 10 0.96 -11.22 9.61
C ILE A 10 0.53 -9.84 10.12
N LYS A 11 -0.41 -9.80 11.07
CA LYS A 11 -0.92 -8.55 11.64
C LYS A 11 0.12 -7.91 12.54
N LEU A 12 0.80 -8.71 13.38
CA LEU A 12 1.88 -8.22 14.23
C LEU A 12 3.00 -7.59 13.39
N PHE A 13 3.42 -8.27 12.31
CA PHE A 13 4.40 -7.75 11.37
C PHE A 13 3.96 -6.40 10.77
N LEU A 14 2.74 -6.34 10.23
CA LEU A 14 2.20 -5.11 9.64
C LEU A 14 2.18 -3.95 10.63
N VAL A 15 1.72 -4.19 11.86
CA VAL A 15 1.67 -3.18 12.93
C VAL A 15 3.07 -2.69 13.27
N VAL A 16 4.04 -3.59 13.40
CA VAL A 16 5.43 -3.23 13.70
C VAL A 16 6.03 -2.35 12.59
N GLN A 17 5.86 -2.73 11.32
CA GLN A 17 6.38 -1.92 10.21
C GLN A 17 5.71 -0.55 10.11
N ALA A 18 4.39 -0.49 10.23
CA ALA A 18 3.65 0.77 10.22
C ALA A 18 4.06 1.70 11.37
N LEU A 19 4.27 1.16 12.57
CA LEU A 19 4.74 1.94 13.73
C LEU A 19 6.17 2.45 13.55
N LYS A 20 7.07 1.67 12.93
CA LYS A 20 8.42 2.14 12.57
C LYS A 20 8.35 3.32 11.62
N VAL A 21 7.57 3.22 10.53
CA VAL A 21 7.37 4.32 9.58
C VAL A 21 6.77 5.54 10.27
N ARG A 22 5.73 5.35 11.09
CA ARG A 22 5.11 6.45 11.85
C ARG A 22 6.11 7.15 12.79
N ASN A 23 7.02 6.40 13.41
CA ASN A 23 8.06 6.96 14.27
C ASN A 23 9.20 7.63 13.48
N GLN A 24 9.46 7.23 12.24
CA GLN A 24 10.48 7.85 11.38
C GLN A 24 9.94 9.12 10.70
N PHE A 25 8.68 9.12 10.28
CA PHE A 25 8.00 10.20 9.55
C PHE A 25 7.02 10.95 10.45
N LYS A 26 7.40 11.25 11.70
CA LYS A 26 6.47 11.78 12.73
C LYS A 26 5.65 12.97 12.28
N SER A 27 6.29 13.95 11.61
CA SER A 27 5.63 15.19 11.24
C SER A 27 4.53 14.97 10.19
N VAL A 28 4.79 14.12 9.19
CA VAL A 28 3.80 13.63 8.20
C VAL A 28 2.53 13.08 8.86
N PHE A 29 2.67 12.38 9.98
CA PHE A 29 1.55 11.76 10.69
C PHE A 29 0.89 12.61 11.77
N LEU A 30 1.57 13.66 12.26
CA LEU A 30 1.04 14.57 13.29
C LEU A 30 0.33 15.76 12.69
N SER A 31 0.93 16.37 11.67
CA SER A 31 0.46 17.63 11.07
C SER A 31 0.47 17.61 9.54
N GLY A 32 0.93 16.52 8.92
CA GLY A 32 0.98 16.41 7.47
C GLY A 32 -0.41 16.46 6.82
N GLU A 33 -0.44 17.08 5.65
CA GLU A 33 -1.61 17.18 4.78
C GLU A 33 -2.09 15.79 4.37
N TYR A 34 -3.41 15.60 4.27
CA TYR A 34 -4.02 14.39 3.74
C TYR A 34 -4.42 14.61 2.29
N LEU A 35 -3.86 13.80 1.39
CA LEU A 35 -4.10 13.88 -0.04
C LEU A 35 -4.74 12.56 -0.51
N PRO A 36 -6.02 12.55 -0.94
CA PRO A 36 -6.60 11.36 -1.55
C PRO A 36 -5.89 11.05 -2.87
N LEU A 37 -5.66 9.77 -3.15
CA LEU A 37 -5.08 9.34 -4.43
C LEU A 37 -6.12 8.52 -5.20
N GLU A 38 -6.25 8.81 -6.48
CA GLU A 38 -7.17 8.11 -7.36
C GLU A 38 -6.54 6.83 -7.91
N ALA A 39 -7.30 5.74 -7.84
CA ALA A 39 -6.96 4.51 -8.54
C ALA A 39 -7.61 4.50 -9.94
N THR A 40 -6.95 3.86 -10.88
CA THR A 40 -7.41 3.64 -12.26
C THR A 40 -7.46 2.14 -12.58
N GLY A 41 -8.04 1.77 -13.72
CA GLY A 41 -8.16 0.38 -14.17
C GLY A 41 -9.37 -0.38 -13.64
N LYS A 42 -9.45 -1.67 -13.97
CA LYS A 42 -10.64 -2.51 -13.76
C LYS A 42 -11.13 -2.57 -12.32
N PHE A 43 -10.23 -2.57 -11.33
CA PHE A 43 -10.59 -2.70 -9.91
C PHE A 43 -10.35 -1.43 -9.10
N LYS A 44 -10.38 -0.26 -9.73
CA LYS A 44 -10.17 1.05 -9.06
C LYS A 44 -11.02 1.25 -7.80
N ASP A 45 -12.29 0.84 -7.83
CA ASP A 45 -13.23 1.02 -6.71
C ASP A 45 -13.00 0.02 -5.55
N HIS A 46 -12.05 -0.91 -5.73
CA HIS A 46 -11.65 -1.91 -4.75
C HIS A 46 -10.31 -1.59 -4.07
N ILE A 47 -9.83 -0.36 -4.24
CA ILE A 47 -8.63 0.15 -3.58
C ILE A 47 -8.97 1.45 -2.84
N ILE A 48 -8.33 1.65 -1.69
CA ILE A 48 -8.21 2.94 -1.02
C ILE A 48 -6.74 3.32 -1.04
N ALA A 49 -6.44 4.51 -1.54
CA ALA A 49 -5.10 5.07 -1.53
C ALA A 49 -5.13 6.53 -1.07
N PHE A 50 -4.14 6.91 -0.27
CA PHE A 50 -3.93 8.29 0.13
C PHE A 50 -2.47 8.54 0.46
N ALA A 51 -2.02 9.76 0.23
CA ALA A 51 -0.74 10.27 0.71
C ALA A 51 -0.95 11.11 1.96
N ARG A 52 0.03 11.07 2.86
CA ARG A 52 0.27 12.11 3.86
C ARG A 52 1.58 12.80 3.53
N LYS A 53 1.59 14.14 3.56
CA LYS A 53 2.75 14.95 3.17
C LYS A 53 3.08 16.01 4.21
N ASP A 54 4.36 16.17 4.51
CA ASP A 54 4.88 17.33 5.25
C ASP A 54 6.24 17.75 4.68
N GLY A 55 6.31 18.94 4.06
CA GLY A 55 7.48 19.38 3.31
C GLY A 55 7.85 18.41 2.18
N ASP A 56 9.09 17.93 2.20
CA ASP A 56 9.63 16.95 1.24
C ASP A 56 9.37 15.49 1.63
N GLN A 57 8.85 15.25 2.84
CA GLN A 57 8.56 13.91 3.32
C GLN A 57 7.14 13.49 2.94
N MET A 58 6.99 12.25 2.48
CA MET A 58 5.69 11.72 2.13
C MET A 58 5.54 10.25 2.45
N VAL A 59 4.33 9.88 2.87
CA VAL A 59 3.95 8.47 3.09
C VAL A 59 2.66 8.17 2.36
N VAL A 60 2.65 7.16 1.50
CA VAL A 60 1.46 6.69 0.79
C VAL A 60 0.98 5.37 1.38
N THR A 61 -0.31 5.30 1.71
CA THR A 61 -0.96 4.07 2.15
C THR A 61 -1.82 3.52 1.01
N ILE A 62 -1.71 2.22 0.75
CA ILE A 62 -2.50 1.51 -0.27
C ILE A 62 -3.14 0.27 0.38
N ALA A 63 -4.46 0.18 0.35
CA ALA A 63 -5.19 -0.93 0.94
C ALA A 63 -6.37 -1.39 0.06
N PRO A 64 -6.52 -2.71 -0.18
CA PRO A 64 -7.71 -3.29 -0.78
C PRO A 64 -8.98 -3.07 0.06
N ARG A 65 -10.10 -2.84 -0.62
CA ARG A 65 -11.45 -2.84 -0.06
C ARG A 65 -12.35 -3.75 -0.90
N PHE A 66 -13.33 -4.40 -0.28
CA PHE A 66 -14.28 -5.28 -0.97
C PHE A 66 -13.63 -6.40 -1.82
N PHE A 67 -12.41 -6.81 -1.49
CA PHE A 67 -11.63 -7.73 -2.30
C PHE A 67 -12.22 -9.15 -2.38
N THR A 68 -13.15 -9.52 -1.49
CA THR A 68 -13.91 -10.78 -1.57
C THR A 68 -14.77 -10.90 -2.83
N ARG A 69 -15.01 -9.81 -3.55
CA ARG A 69 -15.64 -9.81 -4.88
C ARG A 69 -14.66 -10.11 -6.03
N ILE A 70 -13.37 -10.11 -5.73
CA ILE A 70 -12.26 -10.27 -6.68
C ILE A 70 -11.59 -11.63 -6.50
N VAL A 71 -11.31 -12.03 -5.25
CA VAL A 71 -10.64 -13.29 -4.91
C VAL A 71 -11.62 -14.44 -4.69
N GLN A 72 -11.12 -15.67 -4.87
CA GLN A 72 -11.81 -16.87 -4.37
C GLN A 72 -11.65 -17.00 -2.84
N PRO A 73 -12.47 -17.83 -2.17
CA PRO A 73 -12.21 -18.22 -0.78
C PRO A 73 -10.76 -18.71 -0.61
N ASP A 74 -10.17 -18.39 0.54
CA ASP A 74 -8.79 -18.76 0.90
C ASP A 74 -7.69 -18.18 0.00
N GLN A 75 -8.03 -17.27 -0.91
CA GLN A 75 -7.07 -16.56 -1.76
C GLN A 75 -6.85 -15.11 -1.28
N LEU A 76 -5.59 -14.72 -1.13
CA LEU A 76 -5.23 -13.32 -0.85
C LEU A 76 -5.23 -12.49 -2.14
N PRO A 77 -5.59 -11.19 -2.08
CA PRO A 77 -5.63 -10.33 -3.25
C PRO A 77 -4.22 -9.85 -3.62
N LEU A 78 -3.41 -10.75 -4.14
CA LEU A 78 -1.99 -10.51 -4.44
C LEU A 78 -1.73 -10.57 -5.95
N GLY A 79 -0.81 -9.72 -6.40
CA GLY A 79 -0.22 -9.83 -7.73
C GLY A 79 -1.21 -9.65 -8.89
N GLU A 80 -1.09 -10.52 -9.90
CA GLU A 80 -1.79 -10.45 -11.19
C GLU A 80 -3.32 -10.34 -11.10
N ILE A 81 -3.92 -10.69 -9.96
CA ILE A 81 -5.36 -10.53 -9.73
C ILE A 81 -5.83 -9.07 -9.93
N TRP A 82 -4.95 -8.11 -9.72
CA TRP A 82 -5.25 -6.68 -9.86
C TRP A 82 -5.27 -6.21 -11.33
N GLY A 83 -4.81 -7.01 -12.29
CA GLY A 83 -4.88 -6.69 -13.72
C GLY A 83 -4.23 -5.36 -14.07
N ASP A 84 -4.99 -4.48 -14.73
CA ASP A 84 -4.60 -3.13 -15.16
C ASP A 84 -4.79 -2.05 -14.09
N THR A 85 -5.10 -2.43 -12.84
CA THR A 85 -5.35 -1.48 -11.76
C THR A 85 -4.05 -0.77 -11.37
N ALA A 86 -4.08 0.56 -11.30
CA ALA A 86 -2.92 1.38 -10.95
C ALA A 86 -3.30 2.56 -10.05
N ILE A 87 -2.31 3.19 -9.41
CA ILE A 87 -2.44 4.45 -8.68
C ILE A 87 -1.43 5.45 -9.25
N GLU A 88 -1.86 6.69 -9.45
CA GLU A 88 -0.97 7.81 -9.70
C GLU A 88 -0.38 8.32 -8.39
N LEU A 89 0.94 8.40 -8.34
CA LEU A 89 1.70 8.87 -7.20
C LEU A 89 2.19 10.30 -7.43
N PRO A 90 2.24 11.14 -6.38
CA PRO A 90 2.61 12.56 -6.50
C PRO A 90 4.11 12.81 -6.73
N ALA A 91 4.94 11.76 -6.69
CA ALA A 91 6.38 11.80 -6.95
C ALA A 91 6.84 10.45 -7.54
N SER A 92 8.12 10.33 -7.86
CA SER A 92 8.76 9.08 -8.27
C SER A 92 9.80 8.63 -7.25
N GLY A 93 10.13 7.33 -7.25
CA GLY A 93 11.15 6.80 -6.34
C GLY A 93 10.59 6.51 -4.95
N TRP A 94 9.80 5.45 -4.86
CA TRP A 94 9.12 5.05 -3.63
C TRP A 94 9.73 3.79 -3.05
N LYS A 95 9.88 3.77 -1.72
CA LYS A 95 10.26 2.55 -1.00
C LYS A 95 9.05 1.97 -0.28
N ASP A 96 8.74 0.70 -0.49
CA ASP A 96 7.75 -0.03 0.29
C ASP A 96 8.37 -0.51 1.60
N ALA A 97 7.89 0.02 2.73
CA ALA A 97 8.36 -0.32 4.06
C ALA A 97 7.88 -1.70 4.56
N ILE A 98 6.91 -2.31 3.88
CA ILE A 98 6.32 -3.61 4.23
C ILE A 98 6.98 -4.72 3.40
N ALA A 99 6.99 -4.56 2.08
CA ALA A 99 7.55 -5.55 1.15
C ALA A 99 9.07 -5.40 0.94
N GLU A 100 9.68 -4.31 1.44
CA GLU A 100 11.09 -3.96 1.27
C GLU A 100 11.51 -3.85 -0.21
N THR A 101 10.60 -3.38 -1.07
CA THR A 101 10.82 -3.17 -2.50
C THR A 101 10.90 -1.69 -2.85
N GLU A 102 11.49 -1.39 -4.01
CA GLU A 102 11.53 -0.05 -4.58
C GLU A 102 10.66 0.03 -5.84
N HIS A 103 10.00 1.17 -6.03
CA HIS A 103 9.14 1.44 -7.18
C HIS A 103 9.57 2.73 -7.85
N THR A 104 9.92 2.62 -9.13
CA THR A 104 10.31 3.75 -9.97
C THR A 104 9.09 4.30 -10.71
N GLY A 105 9.06 5.61 -10.92
CA GLY A 105 7.96 6.29 -11.61
C GLY A 105 6.85 6.82 -10.70
N ASN A 106 5.96 7.56 -11.32
CA ASN A 106 4.82 8.25 -10.71
C ASN A 106 3.48 7.51 -10.92
N THR A 107 3.52 6.31 -11.49
CA THR A 107 2.36 5.42 -11.63
C THR A 107 2.78 4.06 -11.15
N ILE A 108 2.00 3.47 -10.24
CA ILE A 108 2.31 2.17 -9.66
C ILE A 108 1.18 1.19 -9.96
N ALA A 109 1.52 0.07 -10.60
CA ALA A 109 0.55 -0.99 -10.86
C ALA A 109 0.30 -1.80 -9.57
N LEU A 110 -0.97 -2.06 -9.27
CA LEU A 110 -1.36 -2.78 -8.05
C LEU A 110 -0.84 -4.22 -8.03
N LYS A 111 -0.72 -4.84 -9.21
CA LYS A 111 -0.12 -6.17 -9.36
C LYS A 111 1.34 -6.23 -8.94
N ASP A 112 2.05 -5.12 -9.00
CA ASP A 112 3.47 -5.05 -8.64
C ASP A 112 3.63 -4.69 -7.16
N VAL A 113 2.93 -3.65 -6.69
CA VAL A 113 3.04 -3.19 -5.29
C VAL A 113 2.39 -4.16 -4.30
N LEU A 114 1.31 -4.85 -4.67
CA LEU A 114 0.64 -5.84 -3.82
C LEU A 114 1.04 -7.27 -4.19
N LYS A 115 2.24 -7.46 -4.75
CA LYS A 115 2.72 -8.79 -5.15
C LYS A 115 3.03 -9.68 -3.94
N ASN A 116 3.69 -9.11 -2.94
CA ASN A 116 4.25 -9.85 -1.80
C ASN A 116 3.47 -9.64 -0.50
N PHE A 117 2.61 -8.62 -0.43
CA PHE A 117 1.78 -8.32 0.75
C PHE A 117 0.46 -7.66 0.31
N PRO A 118 -0.67 -7.94 0.98
CA PRO A 118 -1.98 -7.46 0.52
C PRO A 118 -2.22 -5.96 0.76
N VAL A 119 -1.29 -5.25 1.39
CA VAL A 119 -1.31 -3.79 1.58
C VAL A 119 0.11 -3.24 1.39
N ALA A 120 0.24 -1.95 1.09
CA ALA A 120 1.54 -1.31 0.94
C ALA A 120 1.60 0.01 1.71
N LEU A 121 2.80 0.34 2.18
CA LEU A 121 3.11 1.60 2.86
C LEU A 121 4.40 2.16 2.26
N LEU A 122 4.23 3.11 1.34
CA LEU A 122 5.33 3.68 0.57
C LEU A 122 5.86 4.93 1.26
N THR A 123 7.17 5.10 1.28
CA THR A 123 7.84 6.28 1.85
C THR A 123 8.72 6.95 0.81
N HIS A 124 8.73 8.29 0.84
CA HIS A 124 9.57 9.18 0.05
C HIS A 124 10.12 10.29 0.95
#